data_AF-A0A932GXT2-F1
#
_entry.id   AF-A0A932GXT2-F1
#
_cell.length_a   1.000
_cell.length_b   1.000
_cell.length_c   1.000
_cell.angle_alpha   90.00
_cell.angle_beta   90.00
_cell.angle_gamma   90.00
#
_symmetry.space_group_name_H-M   'P 1'
#
loop_
_entity.id
_entity.type
_entity.pdbx_description
1 polymer ?
#
loop_
_entity_poly.entity_id
_entity_poly.type
_entity_poly.pdbx_seq_one_letter_code
_entity_poly.pdbx_strand_id
1 'polypeptide(L)'
;QISALAGLAPFAKDSGGKRGQRHIAGGRAVVRAALYMPALSAITHNLVIRALYQRLVQAGKHHYVAITACMRKMLVILNAMLRSGKPWKASHHP
;
A
#
# COMPACT_ATOMS: atom_id res chain seq x y z
N GLN A 1 -8.54 5.81 5.92
CA GLN A 1 -8.05 7.09 6.50
C GLN A 1 -6.55 7.02 6.90
N ILE A 2 -6.03 5.91 7.42
CA ILE A 2 -4.62 5.79 7.89
C ILE A 2 -3.56 5.92 6.78
N SER A 3 -3.91 5.59 5.54
CA SER A 3 -3.01 5.71 4.38
C SER A 3 -2.53 7.15 4.14
N ALA A 4 -3.36 8.14 4.44
CA ALA A 4 -3.02 9.56 4.28
C ALA A 4 -2.02 10.02 5.34
N LEU A 5 -2.19 9.58 6.59
CA LEU A 5 -1.28 9.89 7.71
C LEU A 5 0.12 9.26 7.52
N ALA A 6 0.19 8.09 6.89
CA ALA A 6 1.45 7.41 6.56
C ALA A 6 2.10 7.88 5.24
N GLY A 7 1.48 8.82 4.51
CA GLY A 7 2.03 9.29 3.24
C GLY A 7 2.01 8.25 2.12
N LEU A 8 1.02 7.34 2.15
CA LEU A 8 0.78 6.27 1.17
C LEU A 8 -0.52 6.49 0.38
N ALA A 9 -1.21 7.60 0.60
CA ALA A 9 -2.35 7.99 -0.20
C ALA A 9 -1.86 8.68 -1.49
N PRO A 10 -2.28 8.21 -2.68
CA PRO A 10 -1.98 8.89 -3.93
C PRO A 10 -2.75 10.20 -3.99
N PHE A 11 -2.04 11.34 -3.99
CA PHE A 11 -2.64 12.65 -4.21
C PHE A 11 -2.83 12.86 -5.71
N ALA A 12 -4.03 13.32 -6.10
CA ALA A 12 -4.30 13.76 -7.45
C ALA A 12 -3.75 15.19 -7.61
N LYS A 13 -2.79 15.37 -8.53
CA LYS A 13 -2.35 16.69 -9.01
C LYS A 13 -3.08 16.94 -10.32
N ASP A 14 -4.36 17.24 -10.22
CA ASP A 14 -5.17 17.65 -11.37
C ASP A 14 -5.18 19.19 -11.38
N SER A 15 -4.59 19.80 -12.42
CA SER A 15 -4.76 21.22 -12.73
C SER A 15 -5.40 21.33 -14.12
N GLY A 16 -6.57 21.96 -14.20
CA GLY A 16 -7.36 22.05 -15.43
C GLY A 16 -7.74 20.67 -16.01
N GLY A 17 -7.75 20.54 -17.35
CA GLY A 17 -8.13 19.31 -18.08
C GLY A 17 -7.08 18.19 -18.14
N LYS A 18 -5.96 18.30 -17.39
CA LYS A 18 -4.91 17.27 -17.37
C LYS A 18 -5.08 16.36 -16.16
N ARG A 19 -5.27 15.05 -16.39
CA ARG A 19 -5.15 14.01 -15.35
C ARG A 19 -3.68 13.65 -15.16
N GLY A 20 -3.05 14.22 -14.14
CA GLY A 20 -1.64 13.98 -13.83
C GLY A 20 -1.39 12.59 -13.23
N GLN A 21 -0.14 12.11 -13.31
CA GLN A 21 0.26 10.91 -12.58
C GLN A 21 0.13 11.15 -11.07
N ARG A 22 -0.53 10.23 -10.37
CA ARG A 22 -0.76 10.34 -8.93
C ARG A 22 0.52 10.02 -8.17
N HIS A 23 0.95 10.93 -7.32
CA HIS A 23 2.14 10.77 -6.50
C HIS A 23 1.76 10.69 -5.02
N ILE A 24 2.49 9.89 -4.26
CA ILE A 24 2.44 9.94 -2.80
C ILE A 24 3.32 11.08 -2.31
N ALA A 25 2.80 11.91 -1.41
CA ALA A 25 3.51 13.06 -0.85
C ALA A 25 3.11 13.26 0.63
N GLY A 26 3.95 13.94 1.42
CA GLY A 26 3.66 14.20 2.84
C GLY A 26 3.59 12.94 3.72
N GLY A 27 2.98 13.10 4.91
CA GLY A 27 2.82 12.05 5.92
C GLY A 27 4.08 11.71 6.73
N ARG A 28 4.01 10.64 7.53
CA ARG A 28 5.15 10.14 8.31
C ARG A 28 6.15 9.38 7.42
N ALA A 29 7.16 10.08 6.91
CA ALA A 29 8.19 9.50 6.05
C ALA A 29 8.90 8.28 6.67
N VAL A 30 9.11 8.30 7.99
CA VAL A 30 9.68 7.17 8.76
C VAL A 30 8.81 5.92 8.64
N VAL A 31 7.48 6.07 8.73
CA VAL A 31 6.55 4.94 8.58
C VAL A 31 6.58 4.41 7.16
N ARG A 32 6.65 5.29 6.16
CA ARG A 32 6.81 4.87 4.75
C ARG A 32 8.11 4.10 4.53
N ALA A 33 9.24 4.59 5.04
CA ALA A 33 10.52 3.90 4.93
C ALA A 33 10.51 2.53 5.65
N ALA A 34 9.96 2.49 6.86
CA ALA A 34 9.84 1.27 7.65
C ALA A 34 8.94 0.20 6.99
N LEU A 35 7.93 0.61 6.21
CA LEU A 35 7.02 -0.30 5.52
C LEU A 35 7.56 -0.82 4.18
N TYR A 36 8.64 -0.24 3.64
CA TYR A 36 9.16 -0.63 2.32
C TYR A 36 9.77 -2.03 2.33
N MET A 37 10.73 -2.29 3.24
CA MET A 37 11.38 -3.60 3.35
C MET A 37 10.41 -4.75 3.71
N PRO A 38 9.48 -4.58 4.67
CA PRO A 38 8.49 -5.62 4.92
C PRO A 38 7.51 -5.80 3.75
N ALA A 39 7.19 -4.76 2.97
CA ALA A 39 6.38 -4.92 1.78
C ALA A 39 7.08 -5.75 0.70
N LEU A 40 8.39 -5.58 0.50
CA LEU A 40 9.16 -6.44 -0.41
C LEU A 40 9.16 -7.90 0.06
N SER A 41 9.37 -8.15 1.36
CA SER A 41 9.28 -9.50 1.92
C SER A 41 7.87 -10.10 1.83
N ALA A 42 6.83 -9.28 1.98
CA ALA A 42 5.45 -9.73 1.83
C ALA A 42 5.11 -10.08 0.38
N ILE A 43 5.68 -9.39 -0.61
CA ILE A 43 5.49 -9.75 -2.03
C ILE A 43 6.07 -11.13 -2.35
N THR A 44 7.16 -11.54 -1.68
CA THR A 44 7.78 -12.85 -1.92
C THR A 44 7.10 -13.97 -1.14
N HIS A 45 6.77 -13.76 0.14
CA HIS A 45 6.30 -14.84 1.02
C HIS A 45 4.79 -14.87 1.25
N ASN A 46 4.07 -13.76 1.04
CA ASN A 46 2.65 -13.68 1.34
C ASN A 46 1.82 -13.73 0.05
N LEU A 47 1.09 -14.83 -0.16
CA LEU A 47 0.29 -15.06 -1.36
C LEU A 47 -0.73 -13.95 -1.65
N VAL A 48 -1.31 -13.35 -0.60
CA VAL A 48 -2.29 -12.26 -0.75
C VAL A 48 -1.63 -11.00 -1.31
N ILE A 49 -0.51 -10.60 -0.71
CA ILE A 49 0.21 -9.39 -1.13
C ILE A 49 0.87 -9.60 -2.48
N ARG A 50 1.39 -10.80 -2.73
CA ARG A 50 1.91 -11.23 -4.04
C ARG A 50 0.84 -11.13 -5.13
N ALA A 51 -0.36 -11.64 -4.88
CA ALA A 51 -1.47 -11.56 -5.85
C ALA A 51 -1.86 -10.11 -6.16
N LEU A 52 -1.91 -9.24 -5.14
CA LEU A 52 -2.15 -7.81 -5.34
C LEU A 52 -1.07 -7.17 -6.21
N TYR A 53 0.20 -7.44 -5.91
CA TYR A 53 1.34 -6.93 -6.66
C TYR A 53 1.30 -7.39 -8.12
N GLN A 54 1.15 -8.69 -8.35
CA GLN A 54 1.07 -9.27 -9.69
C GLN A 54 -0.09 -8.71 -10.50
N ARG A 55 -1.28 -8.59 -9.91
CA ARG A 55 -2.45 -7.99 -10.58
C ARG A 55 -2.18 -6.56 -11.04
N LEU A 56 -1.49 -5.75 -10.23
CA LEU A 56 -1.17 -4.37 -10.57
C LEU A 56 -0.10 -4.28 -11.66
N VAL A 57 0.94 -5.12 -11.60
CA VAL A 57 1.97 -5.18 -12.64
C VAL A 57 1.39 -5.67 -13.97
N GLN A 58 0.54 -6.70 -13.95
CA GLN A 58 -0.18 -7.20 -15.13
C GLN A 58 -1.12 -6.13 -15.72
N ALA A 59 -1.69 -5.27 -14.89
CA ALA A 59 -2.47 -4.11 -15.33
C ALA A 59 -1.61 -2.94 -15.87
N GLY A 60 -0.32 -3.15 -16.13
CA GLY A 60 0.61 -2.16 -16.67
C GLY A 60 1.03 -1.07 -15.70
N LYS A 61 0.82 -1.24 -14.39
CA LYS A 61 1.25 -0.25 -13.39
C LYS A 61 2.74 -0.36 -13.15
N HIS A 62 3.39 0.80 -12.99
CA HIS A 62 4.81 0.87 -12.65
C HIS A 62 5.11 0.10 -11.36
N HIS A 63 6.26 -0.57 -11.29
CA HIS A 63 6.69 -1.39 -10.16
C HIS A 63 6.54 -0.68 -8.80
N TYR A 64 7.06 0.54 -8.67
CA TYR A 64 6.95 1.33 -7.44
C TYR A 64 5.51 1.69 -7.04
N VAL A 65 4.60 1.83 -8.00
CA VAL A 65 3.17 2.04 -7.72
C VAL A 65 2.56 0.78 -7.15
N ALA A 66 2.93 -0.40 -7.68
CA ALA A 66 2.49 -1.67 -7.14
C ALA A 66 3.03 -1.91 -5.72
N ILE A 67 4.29 -1.59 -5.44
CA ILE A 67 4.86 -1.66 -4.07
C ILE A 67 4.10 -0.72 -3.13
N THR A 68 3.85 0.52 -3.53
CA THR A 68 3.11 1.49 -2.71
C THR A 68 1.71 0.99 -2.34
N ALA A 69 1.02 0.33 -3.28
CA ALA A 69 -0.27 -0.31 -3.01
C ALA A 69 -0.15 -1.47 -2.01
N CYS A 70 0.92 -2.26 -2.10
CA CYS A 70 1.21 -3.34 -1.14
C CYS A 70 1.47 -2.77 0.28
N MET A 71 2.28 -1.73 0.39
CA MET A 71 2.52 -1.02 1.66
C MET A 71 1.20 -0.51 2.27
N ARG A 72 0.31 0.03 1.44
CA ARG A 72 -1.02 0.48 1.89
C ARG A 72 -1.89 -0.67 2.39
N LYS A 73 -1.93 -1.82 1.68
CA LYS A 73 -2.69 -3.01 2.12
C LYS A 73 -2.14 -3.55 3.44
N MET A 74 -0.81 -3.61 3.58
CA MET A 74 -0.15 -4.05 4.81
C MET A 74 -0.46 -3.15 6.00
N LEU A 75 -0.44 -1.83 5.80
CA LEU A 75 -0.80 -0.87 6.84
C LEU A 75 -2.27 -0.99 7.30
N VAL A 76 -3.19 -1.26 6.36
CA VAL A 76 -4.60 -1.51 6.69
C VAL A 76 -4.75 -2.78 7.51
N ILE A 77 -4.04 -3.85 7.14
CA ILE A 77 -4.02 -5.12 7.87
C ILE A 77 -3.50 -4.91 9.30
N LEU A 78 -2.33 -4.29 9.45
CA LEU A 78 -1.73 -4.02 10.75
C LEU A 78 -2.66 -3.19 11.64
N ASN A 79 -3.29 -2.15 11.10
CA ASN A 79 -4.26 -1.38 11.85
C ASN A 79 -5.51 -2.19 12.24
N ALA A 80 -6.01 -3.04 11.35
CA ALA A 80 -7.13 -3.92 11.67
C ALA A 80 -6.77 -4.91 12.80
N MET A 81 -5.56 -5.46 12.78
CA MET A 81 -5.04 -6.32 13.85
C MET A 81 -4.95 -5.57 15.18
N LEU A 82 -4.35 -4.37 15.19
CA LEU A 82 -4.24 -3.54 16.39
C LEU A 82 -5.60 -3.17 16.96
N ARG A 83 -6.59 -2.83 16.11
CA ARG A 83 -7.95 -2.49 16.55
C ARG A 83 -8.74 -3.69 17.08
N SER A 84 -8.52 -4.87 16.50
CA SER A 84 -9.27 -6.09 16.86
C SER A 84 -8.58 -6.94 17.93
N GLY A 85 -7.31 -6.65 18.25
CA GLY A 85 -6.49 -7.47 19.14
C GLY A 85 -6.20 -8.87 18.61
N LYS A 86 -6.55 -9.18 17.35
CA LYS A 86 -6.44 -10.52 16.78
C LYS A 86 -5.22 -10.62 15.85
N PRO A 87 -4.50 -11.75 15.88
CA PRO A 87 -3.41 -12.00 14.94
C PRO A 87 -3.94 -12.08 13.50
N TRP A 88 -3.05 -11.84 12.55
CA TRP A 88 -3.38 -11.93 11.13
C TRP A 88 -3.89 -13.33 10.77
N LYS A 89 -5.00 -13.40 10.05
CA LYS A 89 -5.53 -14.63 9.45
C LYS A 89 -5.63 -14.43 7.94
N ALA A 90 -5.01 -15.33 7.18
CA ALA A 90 -5.04 -15.30 5.71
C ALA A 90 -6.46 -15.37 5.12
N SER A 91 -7.44 -15.84 5.89
CA SER A 91 -8.84 -16.02 5.51
C SER A 91 -9.74 -14.79 5.74
N HIS A 92 -9.31 -13.78 6.50
CA HIS A 92 -10.12 -12.59 6.75
C HIS A 92 -9.75 -11.46 5.78
N HIS A 93 -10.58 -11.26 4.75
CA HIS A 93 -10.45 -10.13 3.84
C HIS A 93 -11.70 -9.25 3.80
N PRO A 94 -11.59 -7.97 4.20
CA PRO A 94 -12.29 -6.86 3.58
C PRO A 94 -11.53 -6.33 2.35
#